data_AF-A0A7V3UD63-F1
#
_entry.id   AF-A0A7V3UD63-F1
#
_cell.length_a   1.000
_cell.length_b   1.000
_cell.length_c   1.000
_cell.angle_alpha   90.00
_cell.angle_beta   90.00
_cell.angle_gamma   90.00
#
_symmetry.space_group_name_H-M   'P 1'
#
loop_
_entity.id
_entity.type
_entity.pdbx_description
1 polymer ?
#
loop_
_entity_poly.entity_id
_entity_poly.type
_entity_poly.pdbx_seq_one_letter_code
_entity_poly.pdbx_strand_id
1 'polypeptide(L)'
;MKQTMKKMKTGVIVMATALASLTGPSVFASDSTIGNPIELKYIGNEKNQPVFQLDLNNTEIEEFIISVRDIYGNVLYSEKVKGEKITKRFRLNTDEVEMDELKFEVISKKTNKTSVYEVTRNTRLVQDVVVNKL
;
A
#
# COMPACT_ATOMS: atom_id res chain seq x y z
N MET A 1 73.25 -5.89 -4.97
CA MET A 1 72.66 -7.00 -5.75
C MET A 1 72.20 -8.10 -4.81
N LYS A 2 71.11 -8.77 -5.20
CA LYS A 2 70.46 -9.97 -4.63
C LYS A 2 69.36 -9.73 -3.57
N GLN A 3 68.15 -9.75 -4.12
CA GLN A 3 66.85 -9.89 -3.47
C GLN A 3 66.65 -11.26 -2.81
N THR A 4 65.46 -11.39 -2.19
CA THR A 4 64.69 -12.56 -1.75
C THR A 4 64.67 -12.70 -0.21
N MET A 5 63.53 -12.81 0.49
CA MET A 5 62.32 -13.57 0.21
C MET A 5 61.02 -12.98 0.84
N LYS A 6 59.89 -13.31 0.18
CA LYS A 6 58.45 -13.26 0.57
C LYS A 6 58.17 -13.61 2.06
N LYS A 7 57.07 -13.19 2.71
CA LYS A 7 55.66 -13.47 2.39
C LYS A 7 54.69 -12.48 3.09
N MET A 8 53.74 -11.99 2.31
CA MET A 8 52.56 -11.22 2.71
C MET A 8 51.52 -12.18 3.32
N LYS A 9 51.09 -11.93 4.57
CA LYS A 9 49.94 -12.60 5.18
C LYS A 9 48.75 -11.66 5.16
N THR A 10 47.84 -11.91 4.22
CA THR A 10 46.53 -11.27 4.10
C THR A 10 45.69 -11.64 5.32
N GLY A 11 45.36 -10.66 6.16
CA GLY A 11 44.34 -10.80 7.19
C GLY A 11 42.97 -10.51 6.58
N VAL A 12 42.12 -11.52 6.45
CA VAL A 12 40.71 -11.34 6.10
C VAL A 12 39.94 -11.14 7.41
N ILE A 13 39.44 -9.92 7.63
CA ILE A 13 38.44 -9.64 8.67
C ILE A 13 37.09 -10.03 8.08
N VAL A 14 36.52 -11.13 8.57
CA VAL A 14 35.12 -11.50 8.28
C VAL A 14 34.25 -10.68 9.22
N MET A 15 33.63 -9.61 8.70
CA MET A 15 32.59 -8.86 9.39
C MET A 15 31.28 -9.64 9.24
N ALA A 16 30.90 -10.41 10.27
CA ALA A 16 29.60 -11.06 10.31
C ALA A 16 28.52 -10.02 10.65
N THR A 17 27.84 -9.50 9.62
CA THR A 17 26.62 -8.69 9.81
C THR A 17 25.45 -9.62 10.08
N ALA A 18 25.05 -9.75 11.34
CA ALA A 18 23.77 -10.36 11.69
C ALA A 18 22.64 -9.40 11.26
N LEU A 19 21.94 -9.72 10.18
CA LEU A 19 20.66 -9.08 9.85
C LEU A 19 19.61 -9.61 10.83
N ALA A 20 19.29 -8.80 11.85
CA ALA A 20 18.10 -9.02 12.65
C ALA A 20 16.87 -8.63 11.81
N SER A 21 16.09 -9.61 11.37
CA SER A 21 14.79 -9.40 10.74
C SER A 21 13.80 -8.86 11.78
N LEU A 22 13.57 -7.56 11.76
CA LEU A 22 12.50 -6.90 12.52
C LEU A 22 11.16 -7.13 11.81
N THR A 23 10.49 -8.24 12.10
CA THR A 23 9.06 -8.39 11.79
C THR A 23 8.24 -7.90 12.98
N GLY A 24 8.00 -6.58 13.04
CA GLY A 24 7.02 -6.00 13.95
C GLY A 24 5.64 -5.95 13.28
N PRO A 25 4.54 -6.27 13.98
CA PRO A 25 3.20 -6.06 13.42
C PRO A 25 2.96 -4.56 13.22
N SER A 26 2.54 -4.17 12.02
CA SER A 26 2.09 -2.81 11.72
C SER A 26 0.82 -2.51 12.51
N VAL A 27 0.89 -1.60 13.48
CA VAL A 27 -0.28 -1.06 14.18
C VAL A 27 -0.95 -0.04 13.28
N PHE A 28 -2.16 -0.34 12.81
CA PHE A 28 -2.97 0.61 12.05
C PHE A 28 -3.63 1.59 13.03
N ALA A 29 -3.22 2.85 12.99
CA ALA A 29 -3.90 3.93 13.68
C ALA A 29 -5.10 4.38 12.83
N SER A 30 -6.29 3.89 13.14
CA SER A 30 -7.54 4.44 12.63
C SER A 30 -7.91 5.68 13.43
N ASP A 31 -7.26 6.80 13.13
CA ASP A 31 -7.60 8.10 13.70
C ASP A 31 -8.88 8.61 13.02
N SER A 32 -9.97 8.56 13.77
CA SER A 32 -11.26 9.09 13.37
C SER A 32 -11.44 10.44 14.04
N THR A 33 -11.76 11.44 13.22
CA THR A 33 -12.22 12.82 13.52
C THR A 33 -11.18 13.93 13.31
N ILE A 34 -11.60 14.92 12.51
CA ILE A 34 -10.85 16.01 11.83
C ILE A 34 -10.31 15.56 10.46
N GLY A 35 -10.94 16.09 9.39
CA GLY A 35 -10.79 15.67 7.99
C GLY A 35 -9.40 15.15 7.63
N ASN A 36 -9.32 13.83 7.43
CA ASN A 36 -8.08 13.21 6.97
C ASN A 36 -7.75 13.82 5.59
N PRO A 37 -6.55 14.42 5.41
CA PRO A 37 -6.17 15.02 4.13
C PRO A 37 -5.98 13.96 3.04
N ILE A 38 -6.08 12.68 3.38
CA ILE A 38 -6.02 11.56 2.45
C ILE A 38 -7.33 10.82 2.62
N GLU A 39 -8.12 10.68 1.56
CA GLU A 39 -9.40 9.99 1.58
C GLU A 39 -9.48 8.99 0.43
N LEU A 40 -9.80 7.73 0.73
CA LEU A 40 -10.09 6.72 -0.27
C LEU A 40 -11.59 6.42 -0.28
N LYS A 41 -12.19 6.44 -1.47
CA LYS A 41 -13.62 6.18 -1.68
C LYS A 41 -13.81 5.13 -2.78
N TYR A 42 -14.74 4.21 -2.56
CA TYR A 42 -15.29 3.41 -3.66
C TYR A 42 -16.33 4.26 -4.40
N ILE A 43 -16.16 4.47 -5.70
CA ILE A 43 -17.02 5.35 -6.52
C ILE A 43 -17.92 4.58 -7.49
N GLY A 44 -17.99 3.25 -7.35
CA GLY A 44 -18.83 2.37 -8.15
C GLY A 44 -18.03 1.50 -9.11
N ASN A 45 -18.73 0.93 -10.10
CA ASN A 45 -18.13 0.08 -11.11
C ASN A 45 -18.17 0.77 -12.48
N GLU A 46 -17.08 0.64 -13.23
CA GLU A 46 -17.01 1.01 -14.64
C GLU A 46 -16.77 -0.27 -15.45
N LYS A 47 -17.66 -0.61 -16.39
CA LYS A 47 -17.56 -1.84 -17.21
C LYS A 47 -17.34 -3.11 -16.35
N ASN A 48 -18.11 -3.23 -15.26
CA ASN A 48 -18.04 -4.32 -14.29
C ASN A 48 -16.73 -4.41 -13.47
N GLN A 49 -15.85 -3.40 -13.56
CA GLN A 49 -14.64 -3.30 -12.77
C GLN A 49 -14.80 -2.23 -11.67
N PRO A 50 -14.43 -2.51 -10.41
CA PRO A 50 -14.55 -1.56 -9.32
C PRO A 50 -13.57 -0.41 -9.48
N VAL A 51 -14.05 0.80 -9.15
CA VAL A 51 -13.29 2.03 -9.25
C VAL A 51 -13.19 2.69 -7.88
N PHE A 52 -11.96 3.03 -7.52
CA PHE A 52 -11.62 3.74 -6.30
C PHE A 52 -11.11 5.13 -6.63
N GLN A 53 -11.48 6.11 -5.83
CA GLN A 53 -10.98 7.48 -5.89
C GLN A 53 -10.15 7.76 -4.64
N LEU A 54 -8.91 8.18 -4.85
CA LEU A 54 -8.03 8.71 -3.80
C LEU A 54 -7.97 10.23 -3.95
N ASP A 55 -8.41 10.93 -2.91
CA ASP A 55 -8.34 12.38 -2.79
C ASP A 55 -7.22 12.75 -1.80
N LEU A 56 -6.23 13.51 -2.28
CA LEU A 56 -5.14 14.08 -1.49
C LEU A 56 -5.44 15.57 -1.26
N ASN A 57 -6.18 15.86 -0.20
CA ASN A 57 -6.67 17.18 0.21
C ASN A 57 -5.66 17.98 1.06
N ASN A 58 -4.37 17.90 0.72
CA ASN A 58 -3.32 18.70 1.35
C ASN A 58 -3.47 20.20 1.05
N THR A 59 -3.11 21.04 2.02
CA THR A 59 -3.25 22.52 1.93
C THR A 59 -2.08 23.21 1.24
N GLU A 60 -0.95 22.54 1.10
CA GLU A 60 0.28 23.06 0.49
C GLU A 60 0.86 22.00 -0.44
N ILE A 61 1.63 22.42 -1.45
CA ILE A 61 2.30 21.49 -2.37
C ILE A 61 3.14 20.45 -1.60
N GLU A 62 2.82 19.18 -1.85
CA GLU A 62 3.45 18.05 -1.17
C GLU A 62 3.70 16.91 -2.15
N GLU A 63 4.70 16.07 -1.85
CA GLU A 63 4.99 14.85 -2.59
C GLU A 63 4.45 13.63 -1.83
N PHE A 64 3.77 12.75 -2.55
CA PHE A 64 3.20 11.51 -2.05
C PHE A 64 3.71 10.31 -2.84
N ILE A 65 3.90 9.19 -2.16
CA ILE A 65 4.05 7.88 -2.79
C ILE A 65 2.76 7.13 -2.55
N ILE A 66 2.07 6.77 -3.63
CA ILE A 66 0.88 5.94 -3.61
C ILE A 66 1.31 4.53 -4.00
N SER A 67 0.85 3.52 -3.27
CA SER A 67 1.06 2.12 -3.62
C SER A 67 -0.19 1.30 -3.38
N VAL A 68 -0.45 0.38 -4.29
CA VAL A 68 -1.49 -0.65 -4.16
C VAL A 68 -0.78 -1.98 -3.98
N ARG A 69 -1.15 -2.70 -2.93
CA ARG A 69 -0.51 -3.95 -2.53
C ARG A 69 -1.53 -5.06 -2.36
N ASP A 70 -1.10 -6.29 -2.57
CA ASP A 70 -1.86 -7.47 -2.18
C ASP A 70 -1.74 -7.78 -0.66
N ILE A 71 -2.45 -8.81 -0.19
CA ILE A 71 -2.39 -9.29 1.20
C ILE A 71 -1.01 -9.83 1.62
N TYR A 72 -0.18 -10.23 0.66
CA TYR A 72 1.18 -10.71 0.88
C TYR A 72 2.21 -9.58 0.93
N GLY A 73 1.77 -8.33 0.67
CA GLY A 73 2.60 -7.13 0.66
C GLY A 73 3.30 -6.85 -0.67
N ASN A 74 3.02 -7.63 -1.72
CA ASN A 74 3.56 -7.39 -3.05
C ASN A 74 2.98 -6.09 -3.62
N VAL A 75 3.83 -5.28 -4.24
CA VAL A 75 3.41 -4.02 -4.88
C VAL A 75 2.84 -4.34 -6.25
N LEU A 76 1.54 -4.15 -6.41
CA LEU A 76 0.83 -4.30 -7.68
C LEU A 76 0.91 -3.00 -8.50
N TYR A 77 0.93 -1.86 -7.82
CA TYR A 77 1.06 -0.55 -8.43
C TYR A 77 1.81 0.40 -7.49
N SER A 78 2.64 1.28 -8.03
CA SER A 78 3.18 2.41 -7.29
C SER A 78 3.39 3.62 -8.18
N GLU A 79 3.06 4.79 -7.63
CA GLU A 79 3.22 6.06 -8.31
C GLU A 79 3.68 7.12 -7.31
N LYS A 80 4.55 8.01 -7.79
CA LYS A 80 4.92 9.23 -7.07
C LYS A 80 4.18 10.41 -7.68
N VAL A 81 3.49 11.18 -6.86
CA VAL A 81 2.77 12.39 -7.28
C VAL A 81 3.21 13.57 -6.44
N LYS A 82 3.19 14.78 -7.02
CA LYS A 82 3.53 16.02 -6.31
C LYS A 82 2.56 17.12 -6.70
N GLY A 83 2.03 17.84 -5.71
CA GLY A 83 1.04 18.89 -5.93
C GLY A 83 0.17 19.15 -4.71
N GLU A 84 -0.92 19.87 -4.92
CA GLU A 84 -1.97 20.15 -3.94
C GLU A 84 -3.32 19.64 -4.47
N LYS A 85 -4.20 19.15 -3.59
CA LYS A 85 -5.57 18.75 -3.94
C LYS A 85 -5.65 17.78 -5.13
N ILE A 86 -4.85 16.72 -5.08
CA ILE A 86 -4.73 15.75 -6.18
C ILE A 86 -5.84 14.70 -6.05
N THR A 87 -6.55 14.42 -7.15
CA THR A 87 -7.48 13.29 -7.23
C THR A 87 -6.95 12.24 -8.21
N LYS A 88 -6.93 10.97 -7.77
CA LYS A 88 -6.54 9.82 -8.60
C LYS A 88 -7.64 8.79 -8.61
N ARG A 89 -7.89 8.18 -9.77
CA ARG A 89 -8.86 7.10 -9.92
C ARG A 89 -8.15 5.81 -10.31
N PHE A 90 -8.51 4.73 -9.63
CA PHE A 90 -7.95 3.40 -9.83
C PHE A 90 -9.09 2.48 -10.22
N ARG A 91 -9.06 1.97 -11.45
CA ARG A 91 -9.94 0.89 -11.88
C ARG A 91 -9.19 -0.42 -11.71
N LEU A 92 -9.75 -1.34 -10.95
CA LEU A 92 -9.13 -2.63 -10.67
C LEU A 92 -9.64 -3.69 -11.64
N ASN A 93 -8.71 -4.44 -12.21
CA ASN A 93 -9.04 -5.60 -13.02
C ASN A 93 -9.30 -6.79 -12.09
N THR A 94 -10.58 -7.09 -11.84
CA THR A 94 -10.98 -8.19 -10.94
C THR A 94 -10.76 -9.58 -11.52
N ASP A 95 -10.41 -9.69 -12.80
CA ASP A 95 -10.02 -10.96 -13.42
C ASP A 95 -8.61 -11.40 -12.99
N GLU A 96 -7.78 -10.44 -12.55
CA GLU A 96 -6.39 -10.66 -12.17
C GLU A 96 -6.16 -10.53 -10.65
N VAL A 97 -6.95 -9.70 -9.97
CA VAL A 97 -6.78 -9.40 -8.55
C VAL A 97 -8.12 -9.35 -7.84
N GLU A 98 -8.27 -10.13 -6.78
CA GLU A 98 -9.47 -10.10 -5.94
C GLU A 98 -9.53 -8.80 -5.12
N MET A 99 -10.71 -8.17 -5.05
CA MET A 99 -10.88 -6.89 -4.35
C MET A 99 -10.55 -6.97 -2.86
N ASP A 100 -10.81 -8.12 -2.23
CA ASP A 100 -10.67 -8.35 -0.79
C ASP A 100 -9.23 -8.57 -0.38
N GLU A 101 -8.32 -8.59 -1.36
CA GLU A 101 -6.90 -8.81 -1.16
C GLU A 101 -6.10 -7.51 -1.26
N LEU A 102 -6.72 -6.33 -1.24
CA LEU A 102 -6.07 -5.08 -1.61
C LEU A 102 -5.89 -4.08 -0.47
N LYS A 103 -4.69 -3.47 -0.45
CA LYS A 103 -4.34 -2.36 0.44
C LYS A 103 -3.82 -1.18 -0.35
N PHE A 104 -4.39 0.00 -0.09
CA PHE A 104 -3.87 1.27 -0.58
C PHE A 104 -3.01 1.91 0.51
N GLU A 105 -1.73 2.08 0.23
CA GLU A 105 -0.78 2.74 1.11
C GLU A 105 -0.35 4.07 0.48
N VAL A 106 -0.50 5.15 1.23
CA VAL A 106 -0.13 6.51 0.83
C VAL A 106 0.88 7.07 1.83
N ILE A 107 2.07 7.39 1.35
CA ILE A 107 3.16 7.94 2.16
C ILE A 107 3.33 9.41 1.82
N SER A 108 3.15 10.28 2.82
CA SER A 108 3.53 11.69 2.77
C SER A 108 5.05 11.82 2.83
N LYS A 109 5.70 12.40 1.82
CA LYS A 109 7.16 12.65 1.88
C LYS A 109 7.52 13.81 2.78
N LYS A 110 6.59 14.73 3.04
CA LYS A 110 6.78 15.87 3.95
C LYS A 110 6.80 15.44 5.41
N THR A 111 5.88 14.57 5.81
CA THR A 111 5.70 14.15 7.20
C THR A 111 6.22 12.74 7.49
N ASN A 112 6.52 11.95 6.44
CA ASN A 112 6.78 10.50 6.52
C ASN A 112 5.66 9.69 7.19
N LYS A 113 4.44 10.25 7.28
CA LYS A 113 3.27 9.50 7.73
C LYS A 113 2.76 8.62 6.61
N THR A 114 2.35 7.41 6.99
CA THR A 114 1.74 6.43 6.10
C THR A 114 0.26 6.26 6.47
N SER A 115 -0.61 6.49 5.49
CA SER A 115 -2.04 6.18 5.57
C SER A 115 -2.32 4.89 4.81
N VAL A 116 -2.94 3.92 5.46
CA VAL A 116 -3.28 2.62 4.85
C VAL A 116 -4.78 2.40 4.89
N TYR A 117 -5.33 2.01 3.74
CA TYR A 117 -6.73 1.64 3.58
C TYR A 117 -6.80 0.20 3.12
N GLU A 118 -7.49 -0.63 3.89
CA GLU A 118 -7.84 -1.99 3.51
C GLU A 118 -9.17 -1.97 2.76
N VAL A 119 -9.20 -2.61 1.60
CA VAL A 119 -10.42 -2.77 0.82
C VAL A 119 -11.02 -4.12 1.17
N THR A 120 -12.27 -4.12 1.63
CA THR A 120 -13.02 -5.34 1.94
C THR A 120 -14.42 -5.23 1.38
N ARG A 121 -14.84 -6.26 0.65
CA ARG A 121 -16.20 -6.42 0.12
C ARG A 121 -17.01 -7.26 1.09
N ASN A 122 -18.12 -6.70 1.57
CA ASN A 122 -19.09 -7.46 2.36
C ASN A 122 -20.36 -7.66 1.53
N THR A 123 -20.64 -8.91 1.12
CA THR A 123 -21.85 -9.26 0.38
C THR A 123 -22.90 -9.89 1.29
N ARG A 124 -24.10 -9.32 1.33
CA ARG A 124 -25.26 -9.90 2.02
C ARG A 124 -26.27 -10.39 0.99
N LEU A 125 -26.54 -11.69 0.97
CA LEU A 125 -27.63 -12.28 0.21
C LEU A 125 -28.92 -12.20 1.03
N VAL A 126 -30.00 -11.70 0.44
CA VAL A 126 -31.34 -11.68 1.04
C VAL A 126 -32.22 -12.64 0.24
N GLN A 127 -32.85 -13.60 0.93
CA GLN A 127 -33.76 -14.55 0.32
C GLN A 127 -35.19 -14.25 0.79
N ASP A 128 -36.05 -13.86 -0.14
CA ASP A 128 -37.48 -13.69 0.12
C ASP A 128 -38.24 -14.97 -0.25
N VAL A 129 -38.91 -15.57 0.73
CA VAL A 129 -39.75 -16.76 0.55
C VAL A 129 -41.21 -16.36 0.72
N VAL A 130 -42.01 -16.57 -0.32
CA VAL A 130 -43.46 -16.31 -0.28
C VAL A 130 -44.21 -17.64 -0.33
N VAL A 131 -45.11 -17.85 0.63
CA VAL A 131 -46.01 -19.00 0.68
C VAL A 131 -47.42 -18.54 0.32
N ASN A 132 -47.94 -19.03 -0.80
CA ASN A 132 -49.32 -18.82 -1.19
C ASN A 132 -50.16 -20.04 -0.81
N LYS A 133 -51.33 -19.77 -0.22
CA LYS A 133 -52.35 -20.80 0.03
C LYS A 133 -53.12 -21.05 -1.26
N LEU A 134 -53.36 -22.32 -1.59
CA LEU A 134 -54.28 -22.74 -2.66
C LEU A 134 -55.73 -22.72 -2.16
#